data_AF-A0A954CFV1-F1
#
_entry.id   AF-A0A954CFV1-F1
#
_cell.length_a   1.000
_cell.length_b   1.000
_cell.length_c   1.000
_cell.angle_alpha   90.00
_cell.angle_beta   90.00
_cell.angle_gamma   90.00
#
_symmetry.space_group_name_H-M   'P 1'
#
loop_
_entity.id
_entity.type
_entity.pdbx_description
1 polymer ?
#
loop_
_entity_poly.entity_id
_entity_poly.type
_entity_poly.pdbx_seq_one_letter_code
_entity_poly.pdbx_strand_id
1 'polypeptide(L)'
;MAENKKKQKSGGMGVVKLLFLLFVVVVIAAVGYGLTLEENPHFERSVVIDADKDDIHAMVGDLKQWDKWGPWRDEDPTIKYTYTEKTDEVGSKQTWTADKIGGGSLWFTKVDPETGVKYKFQYEEFEPSDGSVTYTETEDGKVKVTWAFDAELGWNLPMRFIMHSSRGDMETMFQNGLDKLKKQVEAN
;
A
#
# COMPACT_ATOMS: atom_id res chain seq x y z
N MET A 1 30.61 63.79 -19.80
CA MET A 1 29.52 62.78 -19.78
C MET A 1 30.15 61.40 -19.76
N ALA A 2 30.16 60.68 -18.63
CA ALA A 2 30.22 59.21 -18.55
C ALA A 2 30.69 58.77 -17.14
N GLU A 3 29.80 58.82 -16.14
CA GLU A 3 30.07 58.07 -14.89
C GLU A 3 28.79 57.80 -14.11
N ASN A 4 27.87 57.01 -14.68
CA ASN A 4 26.75 56.51 -13.87
C ASN A 4 26.10 55.21 -14.40
N LYS A 5 26.91 54.17 -14.64
CA LYS A 5 26.41 52.84 -15.06
C LYS A 5 27.04 51.65 -14.31
N LYS A 6 27.35 51.79 -13.01
CA LYS A 6 27.92 50.66 -12.23
C LYS A 6 27.26 50.36 -10.87
N LYS A 7 26.04 50.84 -10.62
CA LYS A 7 25.27 50.51 -9.40
C LYS A 7 23.91 49.87 -9.69
N GLN A 8 23.90 48.79 -10.47
CA GLN A 8 22.68 47.97 -10.59
C GLN A 8 22.98 46.53 -11.04
N LYS A 9 23.84 45.79 -10.33
CA LYS A 9 23.99 44.33 -10.58
C LYS A 9 24.34 43.47 -9.36
N SER A 10 24.44 44.01 -8.13
CA SER A 10 24.88 43.21 -6.97
C SER A 10 23.77 42.70 -6.03
N GLY A 11 22.51 43.17 -6.17
CA GLY A 11 21.41 42.76 -5.28
C GLY A 11 20.88 41.35 -5.56
N GLY A 12 20.77 40.94 -6.83
CA GLY A 12 20.19 39.64 -7.20
C GLY A 12 21.07 38.44 -6.87
N MET A 13 22.41 38.56 -7.00
CA MET A 13 23.32 37.44 -6.75
C MET A 13 23.44 37.06 -5.27
N GLY A 14 23.29 38.04 -4.36
CA GLY A 14 23.27 37.78 -2.91
C GLY A 14 21.97 37.08 -2.48
N VAL A 15 20.83 37.53 -2.99
CA VAL A 15 19.52 36.92 -2.72
C VAL A 15 19.44 35.51 -3.29
N VAL A 16 19.90 35.29 -4.53
CA VAL A 16 19.93 33.95 -5.14
C VAL A 16 20.81 32.98 -4.35
N LYS A 17 21.98 33.43 -3.86
CA LYS A 17 22.84 32.61 -3.00
C LYS A 17 22.18 32.28 -1.65
N LEU A 18 21.47 33.23 -1.05
CA LEU A 18 20.74 33.01 0.20
C LEU A 18 19.58 32.01 0.01
N LEU A 19 18.80 32.17 -1.07
CA LEU A 19 17.72 31.24 -1.43
C LEU A 19 18.26 29.84 -1.72
N PHE A 20 19.42 29.74 -2.39
CA PHE A 20 20.08 28.46 -2.62
C PHE A 20 20.56 27.81 -1.31
N LEU A 21 21.19 28.57 -0.41
CA LEU A 21 21.60 28.05 0.90
C LEU A 21 20.40 27.59 1.73
N LEU A 22 19.32 28.37 1.74
CA LEU A 22 18.08 27.99 2.42
C LEU A 22 17.50 26.69 1.83
N PHE A 23 17.45 26.59 0.50
CA PHE A 23 17.02 25.38 -0.19
C PHE A 23 17.87 24.17 0.21
N VAL A 24 19.20 24.31 0.23
CA VAL A 24 20.12 23.23 0.66
C VAL A 24 19.85 22.82 2.11
N VAL A 25 19.64 23.78 3.02
CA VAL A 25 19.31 23.49 4.44
C VAL A 25 17.98 22.73 4.53
N VAL A 26 16.97 23.13 3.77
CA VAL A 26 15.67 22.43 3.72
C VAL A 26 15.82 21.01 3.18
N VAL A 27 16.60 20.81 2.11
CA VAL A 27 16.87 19.48 1.55
C VAL A 27 17.60 18.60 2.56
N ILE A 28 18.62 19.12 3.24
CA ILE A 28 19.35 18.38 4.28
C ILE A 28 18.42 18.01 5.44
N ALA A 29 17.56 18.93 5.88
CA ALA A 29 16.59 18.66 6.93
C ALA A 29 15.56 17.60 6.49
N ALA A 30 15.06 17.69 5.25
CA ALA A 30 14.11 16.72 4.70
C ALA A 30 14.73 15.32 4.57
N VAL A 31 15.97 15.21 4.09
CA VAL A 31 16.71 13.95 4.04
C VAL A 31 16.96 13.42 5.46
N GLY A 32 17.42 14.29 6.37
CA GLY A 32 17.67 13.93 7.77
C GLY A 32 16.43 13.40 8.47
N TYR A 33 15.28 14.03 8.28
CA TYR A 33 14.01 13.56 8.83
C TYR A 33 13.51 12.30 8.12
N GLY A 34 13.62 12.20 6.80
CA GLY A 34 13.24 11.00 6.04
C GLY A 34 14.00 9.75 6.46
N LEU A 35 15.27 9.90 6.86
CA LEU A 35 16.08 8.80 7.42
C LEU A 35 15.62 8.35 8.81
N THR A 36 14.80 9.14 9.52
CA THR A 36 14.17 8.72 10.79
C THR A 36 12.87 7.94 10.59
N LEU A 37 12.31 7.97 9.38
CA LEU A 37 11.10 7.21 9.04
C LEU A 37 11.43 5.72 8.84
N GLU A 38 10.47 4.86 9.20
CA GLU A 38 10.60 3.41 9.11
C GLU A 38 10.99 2.96 7.69
N GLU A 39 11.99 2.07 7.61
CA GLU A 39 12.45 1.53 6.34
C GLU A 39 11.51 0.45 5.80
N ASN A 40 10.86 -0.28 6.71
CA ASN A 40 9.96 -1.38 6.40
C ASN A 40 8.69 -1.28 7.26
N PRO A 41 7.78 -0.35 6.96
CA PRO A 41 6.57 -0.18 7.74
C PRO A 41 5.65 -1.40 7.62
N HIS A 42 5.08 -1.79 8.76
CA HIS A 42 4.12 -2.89 8.89
C HIS A 42 2.72 -2.35 9.17
N PHE A 43 1.74 -2.86 8.43
CA PHE A 43 0.34 -2.53 8.60
C PHE A 43 -0.46 -3.81 8.82
N GLU A 44 -1.29 -3.84 9.86
CA GLU A 44 -2.21 -4.95 10.09
C GLU A 44 -3.57 -4.48 10.58
N ARG A 45 -4.62 -5.20 10.16
CA ARG A 45 -5.97 -5.11 10.71
C ARG A 45 -6.56 -6.49 10.86
N SER A 46 -7.51 -6.63 11.77
CA SER A 46 -8.20 -7.90 11.98
C SER A 46 -9.66 -7.71 12.29
N VAL A 47 -10.48 -8.68 11.89
CA VAL A 47 -11.91 -8.76 12.21
C VAL A 47 -12.26 -10.17 12.65
N VAL A 48 -13.22 -10.33 13.54
CA VAL A 48 -13.80 -11.64 13.88
C VAL A 48 -15.04 -11.85 13.01
N ILE A 49 -15.08 -12.97 12.29
CA ILE A 49 -16.15 -13.37 11.38
C ILE A 49 -16.82 -14.62 11.95
N ASP A 50 -18.14 -14.58 12.07
CA ASP A 50 -19.00 -15.67 12.49
C ASP A 50 -19.42 -16.50 11.28
N ALA A 51 -18.44 -17.25 10.74
CA ALA A 51 -18.61 -18.11 9.58
C ALA A 51 -17.53 -19.19 9.54
N ASP A 52 -17.77 -20.24 8.75
CA ASP A 52 -16.81 -21.32 8.54
C ASP A 52 -15.57 -20.82 7.76
N LYS A 53 -14.39 -21.40 8.06
CA LYS A 53 -13.15 -21.04 7.35
C LYS A 53 -13.25 -21.24 5.85
N ASP A 54 -13.98 -22.26 5.41
CA ASP A 54 -14.16 -22.56 3.98
C ASP A 54 -14.89 -21.43 3.24
N ASP A 55 -15.90 -20.81 3.85
CA ASP A 55 -16.61 -19.68 3.25
C ASP A 55 -15.76 -18.41 3.19
N ILE A 56 -14.97 -18.17 4.25
CA ILE A 56 -13.96 -17.10 4.27
C ILE A 56 -12.90 -17.36 3.19
N HIS A 57 -12.43 -18.60 3.08
CA HIS A 57 -11.38 -18.96 2.13
C HIS A 57 -11.87 -18.96 0.69
N ALA A 58 -13.13 -19.27 0.42
CA ALA A 58 -13.71 -19.10 -0.91
C ALA A 58 -13.58 -17.66 -1.42
N MET A 59 -13.56 -16.66 -0.53
CA MET A 59 -13.42 -15.24 -0.85
C MET A 59 -11.97 -14.73 -0.85
N VAL A 60 -11.13 -15.26 0.03
CA VAL A 60 -9.73 -14.80 0.20
C VAL A 60 -8.76 -15.59 -0.68
N GLY A 61 -9.04 -16.87 -0.91
CA GLY A 61 -8.20 -17.81 -1.64
C GLY A 61 -8.24 -17.66 -3.17
N ASP A 62 -9.19 -16.90 -3.73
CA ASP A 62 -9.32 -16.68 -5.18
C ASP A 62 -9.25 -15.20 -5.53
N LEU A 63 -8.24 -14.80 -6.33
CA LEU A 63 -8.00 -13.42 -6.74
C LEU A 63 -9.19 -12.77 -7.47
N LYS A 64 -10.07 -13.55 -8.11
CA LYS A 64 -11.27 -12.99 -8.74
C LYS A 64 -12.30 -12.50 -7.72
N GLN A 65 -12.27 -13.01 -6.49
CA GLN A 65 -13.18 -12.60 -5.42
C GLN A 65 -12.69 -11.35 -4.70
N TRP A 66 -11.40 -11.01 -4.80
CA TRP A 66 -10.81 -9.85 -4.15
C TRP A 66 -11.45 -8.53 -4.57
N ASP A 67 -12.02 -8.46 -5.77
CA ASP A 67 -12.77 -7.28 -6.22
C ASP A 67 -14.06 -7.02 -5.43
N LYS A 68 -14.60 -8.06 -4.77
CA LYS A 68 -15.84 -7.96 -4.01
C LYS A 68 -15.63 -7.39 -2.61
N TRP A 69 -14.52 -7.71 -1.97
CA TRP A 69 -14.24 -7.33 -0.59
C TRP A 69 -13.04 -6.39 -0.47
N GLY A 70 -12.10 -6.46 -1.40
CA GLY A 70 -10.94 -5.60 -1.44
C GLY A 70 -11.30 -4.11 -1.65
N PRO A 71 -10.38 -3.21 -1.29
CA PRO A 71 -10.60 -1.77 -1.28
C PRO A 71 -10.36 -1.09 -2.65
N TRP A 72 -9.60 -1.69 -3.57
CA TRP A 72 -9.05 -0.97 -4.72
C TRP A 72 -10.08 -0.41 -5.69
N ARG A 73 -11.20 -1.12 -5.92
CA ARG A 73 -12.27 -0.62 -6.81
C ARG A 73 -13.03 0.56 -6.23
N ASP A 74 -13.15 0.65 -4.91
CA ASP A 74 -13.78 1.79 -4.25
C ASP A 74 -12.90 3.04 -4.38
N GLU A 75 -11.58 2.86 -4.28
CA GLU A 75 -10.60 3.93 -4.49
C GLU A 75 -10.58 4.40 -5.96
N ASP A 76 -10.64 3.45 -6.90
CA ASP A 76 -10.64 3.75 -8.32
C ASP A 76 -11.60 2.87 -9.15
N PRO A 77 -12.77 3.41 -9.53
CA PRO A 77 -13.73 2.72 -10.39
C PRO A 77 -13.21 2.42 -11.81
N THR A 78 -12.12 3.06 -12.25
CA THR A 78 -11.51 2.86 -13.57
C THR A 78 -10.66 1.59 -13.67
N ILE A 79 -10.45 0.91 -12.53
CA ILE A 79 -9.60 -0.27 -12.42
C ILE A 79 -10.01 -1.38 -13.39
N LYS A 80 -9.01 -1.93 -14.08
CA LYS A 80 -9.15 -3.08 -14.98
C LYS A 80 -8.18 -4.16 -14.58
N TYR A 81 -8.71 -5.34 -14.27
CA TYR A 81 -7.92 -6.51 -13.88
C TYR A 81 -7.67 -7.46 -15.05
N THR A 82 -6.51 -8.09 -15.03
CA THR A 82 -6.18 -9.28 -15.81
C THR A 82 -5.68 -10.36 -14.85
N TYR A 83 -5.87 -11.62 -15.23
CA TYR A 83 -5.57 -12.77 -14.38
C TYR A 83 -4.81 -13.83 -15.16
N THR A 84 -4.06 -14.66 -14.45
CA THR A 84 -3.61 -15.98 -14.93
C THR A 84 -4.79 -16.92 -15.16
N GLU A 85 -4.55 -18.05 -15.83
CA GLU A 85 -5.60 -19.06 -16.12
C GLU A 85 -6.29 -19.54 -14.84
N LYS A 86 -5.51 -19.82 -13.81
CA LYS A 86 -5.97 -20.12 -12.46
C LYS A 86 -5.75 -18.92 -11.54
N THR A 87 -6.62 -18.80 -10.53
CA THR A 87 -6.65 -17.64 -9.62
C THR A 87 -6.66 -18.02 -8.15
N ASP A 88 -6.58 -19.31 -7.84
CA ASP A 88 -6.84 -19.94 -6.54
C ASP A 88 -5.71 -20.87 -6.07
N GLU A 89 -4.53 -20.81 -6.70
CA GLU A 89 -3.36 -21.61 -6.31
C GLU A 89 -2.08 -20.78 -6.25
N VAL A 90 -1.02 -21.33 -5.65
CA VAL A 90 0.31 -20.69 -5.60
C VAL A 90 0.80 -20.36 -7.01
N GLY A 91 1.26 -19.12 -7.20
CA GLY A 91 1.66 -18.58 -8.50
C GLY A 91 0.53 -17.91 -9.28
N SER A 92 -0.73 -18.04 -8.85
CA SER A 92 -1.85 -17.27 -9.40
C SER A 92 -1.56 -15.78 -9.28
N LYS A 93 -1.79 -15.03 -10.36
CA LYS A 93 -1.45 -13.62 -10.44
C LYS A 93 -2.61 -12.79 -10.98
N GLN A 94 -2.85 -11.66 -10.34
CA GLN A 94 -3.71 -10.58 -10.79
C GLN A 94 -2.83 -9.37 -11.12
N THR A 95 -3.12 -8.70 -12.23
CA THR A 95 -2.48 -7.42 -12.61
C THR A 95 -3.58 -6.40 -12.87
N TRP A 96 -3.35 -5.14 -12.55
CA TRP A 96 -4.31 -4.08 -12.80
C TRP A 96 -3.69 -2.82 -13.40
N THR A 97 -4.56 -2.02 -14.01
CA THR A 97 -4.31 -0.65 -14.44
C THR A 97 -5.49 0.22 -14.02
N ALA A 98 -5.22 1.44 -13.56
CA ALA A 98 -6.21 2.41 -13.10
C ALA A 98 -5.68 3.85 -13.24
N ASP A 99 -6.57 4.83 -13.38
CA ASP A 99 -6.21 6.22 -13.66
C ASP A 99 -5.67 6.97 -12.43
N LYS A 100 -6.19 6.66 -11.22
CA LYS A 100 -5.84 7.31 -9.96
C LYS A 100 -4.81 6.52 -9.17
N ILE A 101 -5.03 5.21 -9.03
CA ILE A 101 -4.18 4.36 -8.19
C ILE A 101 -3.04 3.70 -8.98
N GLY A 102 -2.88 4.02 -10.27
CA GLY A 102 -1.81 3.50 -11.12
C GLY A 102 -1.94 2.00 -11.43
N GLY A 103 -0.83 1.40 -11.82
CA GLY A 103 -0.74 -0.02 -12.17
C GLY A 103 -0.06 -0.84 -11.08
N GLY A 104 -0.37 -2.14 -11.04
CA GLY A 104 0.32 -3.05 -10.12
C GLY A 104 -0.06 -4.50 -10.35
N SER A 105 0.54 -5.38 -9.55
CA SER A 105 0.22 -6.80 -9.57
C SER A 105 0.32 -7.44 -8.20
N LEU A 106 -0.43 -8.52 -8.02
CA LEU A 106 -0.45 -9.34 -6.83
C LEU A 106 -0.39 -10.82 -7.24
N TRP A 107 0.44 -11.61 -6.57
CA TRP A 107 0.46 -13.06 -6.79
C TRP A 107 0.63 -13.86 -5.51
N PHE A 108 -0.04 -15.00 -5.43
CA PHE A 108 0.02 -15.88 -4.27
C PHE A 108 1.36 -16.61 -4.18
N THR A 109 1.95 -16.59 -3.00
CA THR A 109 3.12 -17.39 -2.60
C THR A 109 2.72 -18.54 -1.67
N LYS A 110 1.55 -18.45 -1.04
CA LYS A 110 0.90 -19.53 -0.29
C LYS A 110 -0.62 -19.41 -0.43
N VAL A 111 -1.31 -20.54 -0.62
CA VAL A 111 -2.77 -20.66 -0.54
C VAL A 111 -3.09 -21.89 0.30
N ASP A 112 -3.83 -21.72 1.39
CA ASP A 112 -4.12 -22.78 2.36
C ASP A 112 -5.47 -22.49 3.04
N PRO A 113 -6.49 -23.35 2.88
CA PRO A 113 -7.80 -23.17 3.49
C PRO A 113 -7.79 -23.02 5.01
N GLU A 114 -6.83 -23.64 5.69
CA GLU A 114 -6.77 -23.64 7.16
C GLU A 114 -6.10 -22.41 7.74
N THR A 115 -5.12 -21.85 7.01
CA THR A 115 -4.25 -20.78 7.54
C THR A 115 -4.30 -19.47 6.77
N GLY A 116 -4.92 -19.47 5.58
CA GLY A 116 -5.10 -18.31 4.72
C GLY A 116 -4.11 -18.24 3.56
N VAL A 117 -3.77 -17.02 3.14
CA VAL A 117 -2.92 -16.75 1.97
C VAL A 117 -1.72 -15.88 2.32
N LYS A 118 -0.63 -16.09 1.58
CA LYS A 118 0.48 -15.15 1.49
C LYS A 118 0.64 -14.74 0.03
N TYR A 119 1.01 -13.49 -0.19
CA TYR A 119 1.18 -12.94 -1.52
C TYR A 119 2.30 -11.92 -1.56
N LYS A 120 2.81 -11.68 -2.76
CA LYS A 120 3.60 -10.51 -3.08
C LYS A 120 2.72 -9.48 -3.76
N PHE A 121 2.94 -8.22 -3.44
CA PHE A 121 2.26 -7.07 -4.02
C PHE A 121 3.30 -6.13 -4.60
N GLN A 122 3.15 -5.82 -5.88
CA GLN A 122 4.04 -4.95 -6.61
C GLN A 122 3.25 -3.76 -7.13
N TYR A 123 3.63 -2.57 -6.67
CA TYR A 123 3.14 -1.33 -7.24
C TYR A 123 4.07 -0.91 -8.38
N GLU A 124 3.52 -0.69 -9.58
CA GLU A 124 4.29 -0.34 -10.78
C GLU A 124 5.58 -1.17 -10.95
N GLU A 125 6.74 -0.50 -11.05
CA GLU A 125 8.07 -1.13 -11.17
C GLU A 125 8.83 -1.16 -9.83
N PHE A 126 8.17 -0.90 -8.70
CA PHE A 126 8.80 -0.97 -7.39
C PHE A 126 9.06 -2.42 -6.96
N GLU A 127 9.94 -2.58 -5.97
CA GLU A 127 10.21 -3.90 -5.38
C GLU A 127 8.94 -4.49 -4.72
N PRO A 128 8.66 -5.79 -4.89
CA PRO A 128 7.47 -6.41 -4.34
C PRO A 128 7.48 -6.47 -2.81
N SER A 129 6.45 -5.92 -2.20
CA SER A 129 6.18 -6.01 -0.76
C SER A 129 5.46 -7.31 -0.41
N ASP A 130 5.55 -7.74 0.85
CA ASP A 130 4.84 -8.92 1.34
C ASP A 130 3.46 -8.55 1.87
N GLY A 131 2.50 -9.45 1.67
CA GLY A 131 1.21 -9.35 2.32
C GLY A 131 0.64 -10.72 2.67
N SER A 132 -0.28 -10.74 3.62
CA SER A 132 -0.92 -11.97 4.07
C SER A 132 -2.32 -11.73 4.60
N VAL A 133 -3.19 -12.71 4.40
CA VAL A 133 -4.47 -12.81 5.10
C VAL A 133 -4.43 -14.13 5.87
N THR A 134 -4.53 -14.07 7.19
CA THR A 134 -4.37 -15.24 8.07
C THR A 134 -5.60 -15.51 8.91
N TYR A 135 -5.82 -16.78 9.23
CA TYR A 135 -6.98 -17.23 10.03
C TYR A 135 -6.53 -17.71 11.40
N THR A 136 -7.31 -17.40 12.43
CA THR A 136 -7.12 -17.92 13.78
C THR A 136 -8.48 -18.19 14.40
N GLU A 137 -8.72 -19.42 14.86
CA GLU A 137 -9.95 -19.75 15.58
C GLU A 137 -10.00 -19.02 16.93
N THR A 138 -11.17 -18.51 17.28
CA THR A 138 -11.44 -17.90 18.58
C THR A 138 -12.06 -18.92 19.53
N GLU A 139 -12.04 -18.62 20.84
CA GLU A 139 -12.59 -19.51 21.87
C GLU A 139 -14.11 -19.77 21.71
N ASP A 140 -14.84 -18.87 21.05
CA ASP A 140 -16.28 -18.98 20.77
C ASP A 140 -16.59 -19.66 19.42
N GLY A 141 -15.59 -20.27 18.76
CA GLY A 141 -15.77 -21.03 17.53
C GLY A 141 -15.86 -20.18 16.26
N LYS A 142 -15.59 -18.87 16.35
CA LYS A 142 -15.51 -17.95 15.20
C LYS A 142 -14.10 -17.90 14.63
N VAL A 143 -13.93 -17.18 13.52
CA VAL A 143 -12.63 -17.03 12.86
C VAL A 143 -12.19 -15.57 12.94
N LYS A 144 -11.04 -15.33 13.58
CA LYS A 144 -10.31 -14.06 13.45
C LYS A 144 -9.54 -14.07 12.14
N VAL A 145 -9.89 -13.16 11.25
CA VAL A 145 -9.17 -12.90 10.00
C VAL A 145 -8.27 -11.69 10.19
N THR A 146 -6.98 -11.84 9.91
CA THR A 146 -5.98 -10.76 10.00
C THR A 146 -5.36 -10.50 8.64
N TRP A 147 -5.46 -9.25 8.15
CA TRP A 147 -4.83 -8.80 6.92
C TRP A 147 -3.62 -7.93 7.26
N ALA A 148 -2.44 -8.36 6.81
CA ALA A 148 -1.18 -7.68 7.03
C ALA A 148 -0.45 -7.35 5.73
N PHE A 149 0.34 -6.27 5.76
CA PHE A 149 1.19 -5.80 4.68
C PHE A 149 2.50 -5.27 5.23
N ASP A 150 3.60 -5.77 4.68
CA ASP A 150 4.96 -5.46 5.03
C ASP A 150 5.63 -4.81 3.83
N ALA A 151 5.81 -3.48 3.89
CA ALA A 151 6.44 -2.74 2.82
C ALA A 151 7.97 -2.88 2.89
N GLU A 152 8.63 -3.03 1.73
CA GLU A 152 10.09 -3.01 1.63
C GLU A 152 10.54 -1.71 0.96
N LEU A 153 10.66 -0.61 1.72
CA LEU A 153 10.94 0.70 1.14
C LEU A 153 12.44 0.96 0.96
N GLY A 154 13.29 0.32 1.76
CA GLY A 154 14.75 0.50 1.69
C GLY A 154 15.13 1.99 1.65
N TRP A 155 16.08 2.40 0.80
CA TRP A 155 16.52 3.80 0.69
C TRP A 155 15.57 4.74 -0.08
N ASN A 156 14.34 4.29 -0.42
CA ASN A 156 13.37 5.12 -1.14
C ASN A 156 12.70 6.14 -0.20
N LEU A 157 13.42 7.22 0.10
CA LEU A 157 12.96 8.28 0.99
C LEU A 157 11.59 8.88 0.58
N PRO A 158 11.30 9.18 -0.70
CA PRO A 158 9.97 9.63 -1.11
C PRO A 158 8.85 8.68 -0.69
N MET A 159 9.03 7.37 -0.88
CA MET A 159 8.02 6.38 -0.48
C MET A 159 7.90 6.26 1.04
N ARG A 160 8.98 6.41 1.80
CA ARG A 160 8.90 6.47 3.27
C ARG A 160 8.03 7.63 3.74
N PHE A 161 8.17 8.80 3.12
CA PHE A 161 7.31 9.95 3.40
C PHE A 161 5.84 9.68 3.06
N ILE A 162 5.57 9.13 1.87
CA ILE A 162 4.21 8.81 1.42
C ILE A 162 3.57 7.83 2.41
N MET A 163 4.21 6.68 2.67
CA MET A 163 3.70 5.63 3.56
C MET A 163 3.50 6.13 5.00
N HIS A 164 4.42 6.96 5.50
CA HIS A 164 4.25 7.58 6.81
C HIS A 164 3.02 8.50 6.86
N SER A 165 2.83 9.34 5.83
CA SER A 165 1.70 10.27 5.76
C SER A 165 0.36 9.59 5.49
N SER A 166 0.35 8.47 4.76
CA SER A 166 -0.85 7.72 4.37
C SER A 166 -1.24 6.62 5.35
N ARG A 167 -0.55 6.49 6.49
CA ARG A 167 -0.75 5.38 7.43
C ARG A 167 -2.21 5.23 7.88
N GLY A 168 -2.85 6.33 8.26
CA GLY A 168 -4.26 6.31 8.70
C GLY A 168 -5.23 5.88 7.59
N ASP A 169 -4.97 6.31 6.35
CA ASP A 169 -5.77 5.96 5.19
C ASP A 169 -5.61 4.48 4.84
N MET A 170 -4.37 3.96 4.85
CA MET A 170 -4.10 2.53 4.65
C MET A 170 -4.75 1.66 5.71
N GLU A 171 -4.66 2.06 6.97
CA GLU A 171 -5.30 1.37 8.08
C GLU A 171 -6.84 1.33 7.94
N THR A 172 -7.44 2.42 7.47
CA THR A 172 -8.89 2.51 7.20
C THR A 172 -9.28 1.63 6.01
N MET A 173 -8.47 1.66 4.95
CA MET A 173 -8.67 0.87 3.73
C MET A 173 -8.68 -0.64 4.03
N PHE A 174 -7.75 -1.12 4.86
CA PHE A 174 -7.68 -2.52 5.28
C PHE A 174 -8.89 -2.91 6.13
N GLN A 175 -9.28 -2.04 7.07
CA GLN A 175 -10.46 -2.28 7.90
C GLN A 175 -11.74 -2.36 7.06
N ASN A 176 -11.95 -1.41 6.14
CA ASN A 176 -13.11 -1.41 5.24
C ASN A 176 -13.18 -2.69 4.39
N GLY A 177 -12.04 -3.18 3.92
CA GLY A 177 -11.99 -4.42 3.16
C GLY A 177 -12.39 -5.64 4.01
N LEU A 178 -11.88 -5.72 5.24
CA LEU A 178 -12.25 -6.77 6.19
C LEU A 178 -13.72 -6.72 6.60
N ASP A 179 -14.28 -5.52 6.78
CA ASP A 179 -15.70 -5.34 7.11
C ASP A 179 -16.61 -5.77 5.96
N LYS A 180 -16.21 -5.49 4.71
CA LYS A 180 -16.90 -6.01 3.52
C LYS A 180 -16.82 -7.53 3.43
N LEU A 181 -15.65 -8.11 3.68
CA LEU A 181 -15.47 -9.56 3.70
C LEU A 181 -16.40 -10.20 4.72
N LYS A 182 -16.38 -9.71 5.97
CA LYS A 182 -17.28 -10.14 7.05
C LYS A 182 -18.73 -10.10 6.58
N LYS A 183 -19.18 -8.95 6.06
CA LYS A 183 -20.56 -8.77 5.62
C LYS A 183 -20.97 -9.74 4.50
N GLN A 184 -20.07 -10.06 3.57
CA GLN A 184 -20.39 -10.97 2.47
C GLN A 184 -20.46 -12.43 2.91
N VAL A 185 -19.60 -12.82 3.84
CA VAL A 185 -19.54 -14.20 4.32
C VAL A 185 -20.68 -14.47 5.32
N GLU A 186 -20.98 -13.54 6.24
CA GLU A 186 -22.06 -13.71 7.23
C GLU A 186 -23.48 -13.51 6.67
N ALA A 187 -23.61 -13.06 5.43
CA ALA A 187 -24.91 -12.90 4.77
C ALA A 187 -25.38 -14.15 4.03
N ASN A 188 -24.52 -15.17 3.90
CA ASN A 188 -24.82 -16.46 3.29
C ASN A 188 -25.29 -17.47 4.35
#